data_AF-A0AAE3P3X5-F1
#
_entry.id   AF-A0AAE3P3X5-F1
#
_cell.length_a   1.000
_cell.length_b   1.000
_cell.length_c   1.000
_cell.angle_alpha   90.00
_cell.angle_beta   90.00
_cell.angle_gamma   90.00
#
_symmetry.space_group_name_H-M   'P 1'
#
loop_
_entity.id
_entity.type
_entity.pdbx_description
1 polymer ?
#
loop_
_entity_poly.entity_id
_entity_poly.type
_entity_poly.pdbx_seq_one_letter_code
_entity_poly.pdbx_strand_id
1 'polypeptide(L)'
;MIKLDITLWIQIVEALIMTFILYYILIKPVMSHIRERESHFQALEKETQELIASAEEAIRKYQEELNKARAEGVQKRELLKEEARKIEKEILSKVMKEVEEYKAKWSEQFSKQLEEVRKELMGKVEFFASLMVERLLGRKV
;
A
#
# COMPACT_ATOMS: atom_id res chain seq x y z
N MET A 1 -12.26 53.89 -82.23
CA MET A 1 -13.64 53.41 -82.02
C MET A 1 -13.57 51.89 -81.91
N ILE A 2 -14.04 51.32 -80.80
CA ILE A 2 -14.11 49.86 -80.62
C ILE A 2 -15.13 49.37 -81.64
N LYS A 3 -14.66 48.73 -82.71
CA LYS A 3 -15.56 48.02 -83.62
C LYS A 3 -15.88 46.70 -82.93
N LEU A 4 -17.15 46.52 -82.58
CA LEU A 4 -17.65 45.30 -81.98
C LEU A 4 -17.80 44.24 -83.09
N ASP A 5 -16.66 43.78 -83.60
CA ASP A 5 -16.59 42.81 -84.68
C ASP A 5 -16.49 41.38 -84.13
N ILE A 6 -16.67 40.39 -84.99
CA ILE A 6 -16.59 38.94 -84.67
C ILE A 6 -15.28 38.59 -83.94
N THR A 7 -14.21 39.38 -84.12
CA THR A 7 -12.93 39.24 -83.44
C THR A 7 -13.03 39.39 -81.93
N LEU A 8 -13.90 40.27 -81.41
CA LEU A 8 -14.10 40.42 -79.96
C LEU A 8 -14.73 39.14 -79.37
N TRP A 9 -15.68 38.54 -80.08
CA TRP A 9 -16.28 37.26 -79.70
C TRP A 9 -15.25 36.13 -79.72
N ILE A 10 -14.38 36.09 -80.73
CA ILE A 10 -13.28 35.12 -80.81
C ILE A 10 -12.32 35.29 -79.63
N GLN A 11 -11.94 36.52 -79.26
CA GLN A 11 -11.08 36.80 -78.10
C GLN A 11 -11.70 36.37 -76.76
N ILE A 12 -13.01 36.58 -76.59
CA ILE A 12 -13.72 36.11 -75.38
C ILE A 12 -13.70 34.59 -75.31
N VAL A 13 -13.97 33.90 -76.43
CA VAL A 13 -13.93 32.43 -76.47
C VAL A 13 -12.53 31.91 -76.18
N GLU A 14 -11.49 32.52 -76.76
CA GLU A 14 -10.09 32.17 -76.48
C GLU A 14 -9.75 32.35 -74.99
N ALA A 15 -10.12 33.49 -74.39
CA ALA A 15 -9.88 33.77 -72.98
C ALA A 15 -10.62 32.78 -72.06
N LEU A 16 -11.85 32.40 -72.41
CA LEU A 16 -12.62 31.41 -71.66
C LEU A 16 -12.00 30.01 -71.75
N ILE A 17 -11.57 29.60 -72.95
CA ILE A 17 -10.88 28.31 -73.14
C ILE A 17 -9.58 28.29 -72.32
N MET A 18 -8.77 29.35 -72.39
CA MET A 18 -7.51 29.45 -71.65
C MET A 18 -7.74 29.43 -70.14
N THR A 19 -8.75 30.16 -69.66
CA THR A 19 -9.16 30.16 -68.24
C THR A 19 -9.61 28.79 -67.79
N PHE A 20 -10.40 28.08 -68.60
CA PHE A 20 -10.89 26.75 -68.26
C PHE A 20 -9.76 25.72 -68.19
N ILE A 21 -8.84 25.75 -69.14
CA ILE A 21 -7.64 24.91 -69.15
C ILE A 21 -6.80 25.18 -67.89
N LEU A 22 -6.54 26.46 -67.58
CA LEU A 22 -5.74 26.84 -66.42
C LEU A 22 -6.43 26.46 -65.10
N TYR A 23 -7.75 26.58 -65.02
CA TYR A 23 -8.53 26.17 -63.86
C TYR A 23 -8.39 24.67 -63.58
N TYR A 24 -8.46 23.84 -64.62
CA TYR A 24 -8.32 22.39 -64.49
C TYR A 24 -6.88 21.94 -64.20
N ILE A 25 -5.89 22.57 -64.84
CA ILE A 25 -4.47 22.19 -64.73
C ILE A 25 -3.81 22.74 -63.45
N LEU A 26 -4.19 23.93 -62.99
CA LEU A 26 -3.47 24.62 -61.92
C LEU A 26 -4.32 24.81 -60.67
N ILE A 27 -5.49 25.46 -60.81
CA ILE A 27 -6.28 25.88 -59.63
C ILE A 27 -6.83 24.66 -58.89
N LYS A 28 -7.44 23.72 -59.61
CA LYS A 28 -8.03 22.51 -59.02
C LYS A 28 -6.99 21.63 -58.30
N PRO A 29 -5.85 21.24 -58.90
CA PRO A 29 -4.87 20.40 -58.21
C PRO A 29 -4.17 21.12 -57.06
N VAL A 30 -3.83 22.41 -57.21
CA VAL A 30 -3.19 23.19 -56.12
C VAL A 30 -4.13 23.27 -54.91
N MET A 31 -5.41 23.57 -55.12
CA MET A 31 -6.39 23.62 -54.04
C MET A 31 -6.60 22.23 -53.39
N SER A 32 -6.57 21.16 -54.19
CA SER A 32 -6.65 19.78 -53.68
C SER A 32 -5.48 19.46 -52.75
N HIS A 33 -4.25 19.78 -53.15
CA HIS A 33 -3.06 19.52 -52.33
C HIS A 33 -3.02 20.36 -51.05
N ILE A 34 -3.54 21.60 -51.08
CA ILE A 34 -3.65 22.42 -49.87
C ILE A 34 -4.63 21.78 -48.88
N ARG A 35 -5.81 21.35 -49.34
CA ARG A 35 -6.81 20.68 -48.49
C ARG A 35 -6.30 19.35 -47.94
N GLU A 36 -5.61 18.57 -48.77
CA GLU A 36 -4.99 17.31 -48.34
C GLU A 36 -4.00 17.56 -47.21
N ARG A 37 -3.08 18.52 -47.37
CA ARG A 37 -2.14 18.91 -46.31
C ARG A 37 -2.85 19.38 -45.05
N GLU A 38 -3.83 20.27 -45.18
CA GLU A 38 -4.61 20.76 -44.03
C GLU A 38 -5.28 19.62 -43.28
N SER A 39 -5.90 18.67 -44.00
CA SER A 39 -6.52 17.49 -43.39
C SER A 39 -5.51 16.58 -42.69
N HIS A 40 -4.33 16.38 -43.27
CA HIS A 40 -3.25 15.60 -42.65
C HIS A 40 -2.75 16.27 -41.37
N PHE A 41 -2.55 17.59 -41.38
CA PHE A 41 -2.12 18.32 -40.18
C PHE A 41 -3.18 18.29 -39.09
N GLN A 42 -4.47 18.49 -39.43
CA GLN A 42 -5.57 18.38 -38.47
C GLN A 42 -5.67 16.97 -37.89
N ALA A 43 -5.48 15.93 -38.70
CA ALA A 43 -5.47 14.54 -38.24
C ALA A 43 -4.30 14.28 -37.27
N LEU A 44 -3.09 14.73 -37.61
CA LEU A 44 -1.91 14.61 -36.74
C LEU A 44 -2.10 15.36 -35.42
N GLU A 45 -2.65 16.57 -35.46
CA GLU A 45 -2.92 17.36 -34.27
C GLU A 45 -3.93 16.67 -33.36
N LYS A 46 -5.01 16.13 -33.94
CA LYS A 46 -6.01 15.35 -33.21
C LYS A 46 -5.41 14.08 -32.59
N GLU A 47 -4.63 13.31 -33.35
CA GLU A 47 -3.95 12.11 -32.85
C GLU A 47 -2.99 12.46 -31.71
N THR A 48 -2.24 13.56 -31.84
CA THR A 48 -1.34 14.05 -30.79
C THR A 48 -2.12 14.41 -29.52
N GLN A 49 -3.25 15.12 -29.65
CA GLN A 49 -4.11 15.47 -28.51
C GLN A 49 -4.69 14.22 -27.84
N GLU A 50 -5.13 13.23 -28.61
CA GLU A 50 -5.65 11.96 -28.09
C GLU A 50 -4.56 11.16 -27.36
N LEU A 51 -3.34 11.13 -27.89
CA LEU A 51 -2.19 10.49 -27.24
C LEU A 51 -1.80 11.18 -25.93
N ILE A 52 -1.79 12.52 -25.91
CA ILE A 52 -1.53 13.30 -24.70
C ILE A 52 -2.60 13.02 -23.65
N ALA A 53 -3.88 13.07 -24.02
CA ALA A 53 -4.99 12.80 -23.11
C ALA A 53 -4.92 11.37 -22.54
N SER A 54 -4.61 10.39 -23.39
CA SER A 54 -4.44 8.99 -22.99
C SER A 54 -3.26 8.81 -22.04
N ALA A 55 -2.15 9.50 -22.29
CA ALA A 55 -0.98 9.47 -21.40
C ALA A 55 -1.29 10.10 -20.05
N GLU A 56 -1.97 11.24 -20.01
CA GLU A 56 -2.42 11.87 -18.77
C GLU A 56 -3.38 10.97 -17.97
N GLU A 57 -4.33 10.32 -18.65
CA GLU A 57 -5.24 9.38 -18.01
C GLU A 57 -4.49 8.16 -17.45
N ALA A 58 -3.53 7.61 -18.19
CA ALA A 58 -2.70 6.51 -17.72
C ALA A 58 -1.88 6.90 -16.48
N ILE A 59 -1.29 8.10 -16.47
CA ILE A 59 -0.55 8.62 -15.30
C ILE A 59 -1.49 8.78 -14.10
N ARG A 60 -2.69 9.33 -14.30
CA ARG A 60 -3.68 9.48 -13.22
C ARG A 60 -4.09 8.12 -12.63
N LYS A 61 -4.43 7.14 -13.48
CA LYS A 61 -4.77 5.78 -13.06
C LYS A 61 -3.63 5.13 -12.28
N TYR A 62 -2.40 5.25 -12.79
CA TYR A 62 -1.22 4.72 -12.12
C TYR A 62 -1.02 5.34 -10.72
N GLN A 63 -1.17 6.66 -10.60
CA GLN A 63 -1.06 7.35 -9.31
C GLN A 63 -2.18 6.93 -8.34
N GLU A 64 -3.40 6.76 -8.83
CA GLU A 64 -4.54 6.29 -8.03
C GLU A 64 -4.32 4.86 -7.53
N GLU A 65 -3.93 3.93 -8.39
CA GLU A 65 -3.61 2.55 -8.02
C GLU A 65 -2.46 2.48 -7.02
N LEU A 66 -1.42 3.29 -7.21
CA LEU A 66 -0.28 3.35 -6.31
C LEU A 66 -0.67 3.89 -4.93
N ASN A 67 -1.54 4.89 -4.87
CA ASN A 67 -2.06 5.40 -3.60
C ASN A 67 -2.97 4.37 -2.91
N LYS A 68 -3.81 3.68 -3.68
CA LYS A 68 -4.67 2.59 -3.18
C LYS A 68 -3.83 1.45 -2.60
N ALA A 69 -2.83 0.97 -3.33
CA ALA A 69 -1.92 -0.09 -2.87
C ALA A 69 -1.16 0.33 -1.59
N ARG A 70 -0.73 1.59 -1.49
CA ARG A 70 -0.12 2.12 -0.25
C ARG A 70 -1.10 2.13 0.91
N ALA A 71 -2.33 2.57 0.70
CA ALA A 71 -3.37 2.60 1.73
C ALA A 71 -3.70 1.17 2.21
N GLU A 72 -3.90 0.22 1.29
CA GLU A 72 -4.12 -1.18 1.59
C GLU A 72 -2.94 -1.79 2.35
N GLY A 73 -1.70 -1.48 1.95
CA GLY A 73 -0.49 -1.93 2.63
C GLY A 73 -0.39 -1.41 4.07
N VAL A 74 -0.73 -0.14 4.31
CA VAL A 74 -0.77 0.46 5.65
C VAL A 74 -1.86 -0.20 6.50
N GLN A 75 -3.06 -0.39 5.95
CA GLN A 75 -4.17 -1.06 6.64
C GLN A 75 -3.80 -2.49 7.03
N LYS A 76 -3.25 -3.28 6.10
CA LYS A 76 -2.83 -4.65 6.36
C LYS A 76 -1.73 -4.72 7.42
N ARG A 77 -0.77 -3.79 7.40
CA ARG A 77 0.26 -3.69 8.42
C ARG A 77 -0.33 -3.39 9.80
N GLU A 78 -1.32 -2.51 9.88
CA GLU A 78 -1.95 -2.16 11.16
C GLU A 78 -2.78 -3.33 11.70
N LEU A 79 -3.54 -4.02 10.86
CA LEU A 79 -4.26 -5.25 11.22
C LEU A 79 -3.31 -6.31 11.78
N LEU A 80 -2.18 -6.57 11.11
CA LEU A 80 -1.18 -7.52 11.60
C LEU A 80 -0.57 -7.11 12.95
N LYS A 81 -0.37 -5.81 13.19
CA LYS A 81 0.10 -5.31 14.49
C LYS A 81 -0.95 -5.50 15.57
N GLU A 82 -2.22 -5.25 15.28
CA GLU A 82 -3.30 -5.49 16.24
C GLU A 82 -3.44 -6.97 16.58
N GLU A 83 -3.38 -7.86 15.58
CA GLU A 83 -3.36 -9.30 15.79
C GLU A 83 -2.16 -9.74 16.62
N ALA A 84 -0.96 -9.24 16.30
CA ALA A 84 0.25 -9.53 17.07
C ALA A 84 0.12 -9.08 18.53
N ARG A 85 -0.44 -7.89 18.78
CA ARG A 85 -0.70 -7.39 20.15
C ARG A 85 -1.73 -8.23 20.91
N LYS A 86 -2.74 -8.77 20.22
CA LYS A 86 -3.72 -9.68 20.84
C LYS A 86 -3.05 -10.99 21.24
N ILE A 87 -2.28 -11.59 20.34
CA ILE A 87 -1.53 -12.82 20.60
C ILE A 87 -0.54 -12.61 21.75
N GLU A 88 0.20 -11.50 21.73
CA GLU A 88 1.13 -11.12 22.80
C GLU A 88 0.41 -11.06 24.16
N LYS A 89 -0.74 -10.36 24.24
CA LYS A 89 -1.55 -10.28 25.46
C LYS A 89 -2.06 -11.65 25.92
N GLU A 90 -2.50 -12.51 25.00
CA GLU A 90 -2.95 -13.85 25.32
C GLU A 90 -1.82 -14.72 25.89
N ILE A 91 -0.65 -14.69 25.26
CA ILE A 91 0.54 -15.42 25.73
C ILE A 91 0.94 -14.89 27.11
N LEU A 92 1.03 -13.57 27.27
CA LEU A 92 1.43 -12.96 28.54
C LEU A 92 0.45 -13.30 29.66
N SER A 93 -0.86 -13.29 29.39
CA SER A 93 -1.90 -13.71 30.33
C SER A 93 -1.78 -15.19 30.72
N LYS A 94 -1.50 -16.09 29.77
CA LYS A 94 -1.25 -17.51 30.05
C LYS A 94 -0.04 -17.69 30.96
N VAL A 95 1.08 -17.04 30.63
CA VAL A 95 2.31 -17.11 31.43
C VAL A 95 2.08 -16.54 32.83
N MET A 96 1.36 -15.42 32.97
CA MET A 96 1.03 -14.87 34.28
C MET A 96 0.22 -15.85 35.13
N LYS A 97 -0.77 -16.53 34.55
CA LYS A 97 -1.54 -17.57 35.26
C LYS A 97 -0.67 -18.75 35.67
N GLU A 98 0.20 -19.24 34.79
CA GLU A 98 1.13 -20.32 35.10
C GLU A 98 2.09 -19.94 36.24
N VAL A 99 2.58 -18.70 36.25
CA VAL A 99 3.44 -18.17 37.33
C VAL A 99 2.66 -18.06 38.65
N GLU A 100 1.41 -17.59 38.63
CA GLU A 100 0.56 -17.54 39.83
C GLU A 100 0.29 -18.94 40.39
N GLU A 101 -0.05 -19.91 39.53
CA GLU A 101 -0.23 -21.31 39.93
C GLU A 101 1.06 -21.91 40.50
N TYR A 102 2.20 -21.64 39.87
CA TYR A 102 3.50 -22.13 40.35
C TYR A 102 3.84 -21.53 41.72
N LYS A 103 3.60 -20.23 41.91
CA LYS A 103 3.81 -19.54 43.19
C LYS A 103 2.88 -20.08 44.27
N ALA A 104 1.61 -20.35 43.95
CA ALA A 104 0.66 -20.94 44.89
C ALA A 104 1.10 -22.35 45.31
N LYS A 105 1.46 -23.22 44.35
CA LYS A 105 1.99 -24.57 44.62
C LYS A 105 3.25 -24.53 45.47
N TRP A 106 4.19 -23.63 45.15
CA TRP A 106 5.42 -23.46 45.91
C TRP A 106 5.15 -22.99 47.34
N SER A 107 4.24 -22.04 47.55
CA SER A 107 3.85 -21.57 48.88
C SER A 107 3.17 -22.66 49.73
N GLU A 108 2.38 -23.52 49.10
CA GLU A 108 1.75 -24.66 49.78
C GLU A 108 2.79 -25.71 50.18
N GLN A 109 3.71 -26.07 49.26
CA GLN A 109 4.81 -26.99 49.55
C GLN A 109 5.73 -26.44 50.64
N PHE A 110 6.05 -25.15 50.59
CA PHE A 110 6.89 -24.49 51.59
C PHE A 110 6.23 -24.50 52.97
N SER A 111 4.92 -24.26 53.05
CA SER A 111 4.17 -24.34 54.32
C SER A 111 4.17 -25.77 54.89
N LYS A 112 4.00 -26.79 54.04
CA LYS A 112 4.08 -28.21 54.46
C LYS A 112 5.47 -28.57 54.99
N GLN A 113 6.54 -28.17 54.29
CA GLN A 113 7.91 -28.39 54.75
C GLN A 113 8.19 -27.68 56.08
N LEU A 114 7.68 -26.45 56.26
CA LEU A 114 7.77 -25.72 57.53
C LEU A 114 7.06 -26.46 58.68
N GLU A 115 5.87 -27.02 58.43
CA GLU A 115 5.15 -27.82 59.42
C GLU A 115 5.89 -29.13 59.77
N GLU A 116 6.45 -29.83 58.78
CA GLU A 116 7.26 -31.03 59.01
C GLU A 116 8.50 -30.73 59.86
N VAL A 117 9.26 -29.69 59.50
CA VAL A 117 10.43 -29.24 60.26
C VAL A 117 10.02 -28.83 61.68
N ARG A 118 8.89 -28.15 61.85
CA ARG A 118 8.36 -27.77 63.17
C ARG A 118 8.00 -28.99 64.02
N LYS A 119 7.35 -30.00 63.43
CA LYS A 119 7.03 -31.28 64.11
C LYS A 119 8.30 -32.04 64.49
N GLU A 120 9.30 -32.08 63.61
CA GLU A 120 10.58 -32.73 63.88
C GLU A 120 11.34 -32.01 65.00
N LEU A 121 11.37 -30.68 64.99
CA LEU A 121 11.93 -29.86 66.06
C LEU A 121 11.21 -30.13 67.39
N MET A 122 9.87 -30.13 67.41
CA MET A 122 9.07 -30.45 68.60
C MET A 122 9.34 -31.86 69.14
N GLY A 123 9.48 -32.87 68.28
CA GLY A 123 9.87 -34.22 68.70
C GLY A 123 11.28 -34.30 69.28
N LYS A 124 12.17 -33.39 68.85
CA LYS A 124 13.52 -33.24 69.40
C LYS A 124 13.59 -32.31 70.61
N VAL A 125 12.50 -31.62 71.00
CA VAL A 125 12.50 -30.71 72.17
C VAL A 125 12.83 -31.47 73.45
N GLU A 126 12.32 -32.70 73.64
CA GLU A 126 12.67 -33.51 74.81
C GLU A 126 14.16 -33.91 74.81
N PHE A 127 14.73 -34.23 73.64
CA PHE A 127 16.15 -34.51 73.48
C PHE A 127 17.02 -33.27 73.73
N PHE A 128 16.62 -32.09 73.25
CA PHE A 128 17.33 -30.84 73.50
C PHE A 128 17.17 -30.39 74.96
N ALA A 129 16.00 -30.59 75.57
CA ALA A 129 15.76 -30.30 76.97
C ALA A 129 16.59 -31.21 77.87
N SER A 130 16.67 -32.52 77.58
CA SER A 130 17.55 -33.43 78.32
C SER A 130 19.02 -33.05 78.14
N LEU A 131 19.47 -32.69 76.93
CA LEU A 131 20.84 -32.23 76.69
C LEU A 131 21.18 -30.93 77.44
N MET A 132 20.23 -29.98 77.52
CA MET A 132 20.38 -28.74 78.27
C MET A 132 20.40 -29.01 79.78
N VAL A 133 19.54 -29.89 80.27
CA VAL A 133 19.52 -30.35 81.68
C VAL A 133 20.83 -31.06 82.01
N GLU A 134 21.37 -31.91 81.13
CA GLU A 134 22.67 -32.57 81.29
C GLU A 134 23.83 -31.57 81.36
N ARG A 135 23.80 -30.52 80.51
CA ARG A 135 24.81 -29.45 80.50
C ARG A 135 24.70 -28.48 81.67
N LEU A 136 23.50 -28.24 82.21
CA LEU A 136 23.26 -27.36 83.37
C LEU A 136 23.46 -28.08 84.71
N LEU A 137 23.16 -29.38 84.82
CA LEU A 137 23.30 -30.16 86.06
C LEU A 137 24.62 -30.92 86.17
N GLY A 138 25.45 -30.97 85.12
CA GLY A 138 26.82 -31.48 85.18
C GLY A 138 26.93 -32.98 85.50
N ARG A 139 25.83 -33.74 85.44
CA ARG A 139 25.81 -35.21 85.57
C ARG A 139 24.75 -35.80 84.65
N LYS A 140 25.10 -36.93 84.02
CA LYS A 140 24.19 -37.74 83.20
C LYS A 140 23.05 -38.30 84.06
N VAL A 141 21.84 -38.30 83.53
CA VAL A 141 20.76 -39.17 84.00
C VAL A 141 20.47 -40.18 82.90
#